data_AF-A0ABD2WH42-F1
#
_entry.id   AF-A0ABD2WH42-F1
#
_cell.length_a   1.000
_cell.length_b   1.000
_cell.length_c   1.000
_cell.angle_alpha   90.00
_cell.angle_beta   90.00
_cell.angle_gamma   90.00
#
_symmetry.space_group_name_H-M   'P 1'
#
loop_
_entity.id
_entity.type
_entity.pdbx_description
1 polymer ?
#
loop_
_entity_poly.entity_id
_entity_poly.type
_entity_poly.pdbx_seq_one_letter_code
_entity_poly.pdbx_strand_id
1 'polypeptide(L)'
;MIDAKDEAGLIPLQLAVASPWPRLVDALLNRGPDLGSTGFAFPTESDFDEIAKPRVGEASYHFKQRVASGLLLVLELLEKRGYRASRSDALTIMRLFDKWQLFKKSSRSTFVDDCFVNARGIVEELSIPREHWYDDEDVVIVARSLKMNPSLSLYELVHLPAEEATRLIACKDYHEFWRSGDLRKLPYGSREDCAVHLCEKLSRGFFRRWALEHCRDDIVPENLNNEDLWRVCLGPRVVKPLAQSNGVGKRKRATNVVIKWERPKKRSMKVPKII
;
A
#
# COMPACT_ATOMS: atom_id res chain seq x y z
N MET A 1 -6.42 32.30 7.05
CA MET A 1 -6.60 31.13 7.94
C MET A 1 -6.03 29.83 7.36
N ILE A 2 -5.40 29.84 6.18
CA ILE A 2 -4.77 28.65 5.58
C ILE A 2 -3.40 28.31 6.18
N ASP A 3 -2.72 29.30 6.78
CA ASP A 3 -1.39 29.14 7.40
C ASP A 3 -1.45 29.18 8.95
N ALA A 4 -2.65 29.14 9.53
CA ALA A 4 -2.79 29.06 10.99
C ALA A 4 -2.23 27.70 11.45
N LYS A 5 -1.39 27.69 12.48
CA LYS A 5 -0.83 26.45 13.04
C LYS A 5 -1.67 26.00 14.23
N ASP A 6 -1.81 24.69 14.39
CA ASP A 6 -2.34 24.10 15.62
C ASP A 6 -1.27 24.08 16.74
N GLU A 7 -1.60 23.45 17.87
CA GLU A 7 -0.70 23.33 19.03
C GLU A 7 0.56 22.50 18.72
N ALA A 8 0.50 21.61 17.73
CA ALA A 8 1.62 20.81 17.23
C ALA A 8 2.43 21.55 16.15
N GLY A 9 2.02 22.74 15.74
CA GLY A 9 2.68 23.53 14.71
C GLY A 9 2.28 23.16 13.28
N LEU A 10 1.25 22.32 13.09
CA LEU A 10 0.77 21.85 11.79
C LEU A 10 -0.21 22.85 11.18
N ILE A 11 -0.06 23.10 9.87
CA ILE A 11 -1.03 23.91 9.11
C ILE A 11 -2.24 23.05 8.69
N PRO A 12 -3.40 23.66 8.38
CA PRO A 12 -4.60 22.95 7.91
C PRO A 12 -4.36 21.93 6.81
N LEU A 13 -3.48 22.24 5.86
CA LEU A 13 -3.14 21.31 4.78
C LEU A 13 -2.40 20.07 5.29
N GLN A 14 -1.47 20.22 6.24
CA GLN A 14 -0.76 19.08 6.85
C GLN A 14 -1.71 18.19 7.64
N LEU A 15 -2.63 18.79 8.40
CA LEU A 15 -3.69 18.07 9.12
C LEU A 15 -4.59 17.28 8.16
N ALA A 16 -4.96 17.87 7.02
CA ALA A 16 -5.78 17.21 6.01
C ALA A 16 -5.05 16.04 5.32
N VAL A 17 -3.73 16.19 5.08
CA VAL A 17 -2.86 15.14 4.51
C VAL A 17 -2.68 14.00 5.51
N ALA A 18 -2.46 14.31 6.79
CA ALA A 18 -2.33 13.33 7.87
C ALA A 18 -3.64 12.59 8.17
N SER A 19 -4.81 13.18 7.84
CA SER A 19 -6.14 12.56 7.98
C SER A 19 -6.55 11.64 6.82
N PRO A 20 -5.64 11.35 5.88
CA PRO A 20 -5.87 11.27 4.43
C PRO A 20 -7.30 11.57 3.96
N TRP A 21 -7.67 12.86 3.89
CA TRP A 21 -8.98 13.31 3.38
C TRP A 21 -8.86 14.01 2.01
N PRO A 22 -8.91 13.27 0.88
CA PRO A 22 -8.71 13.83 -0.46
C PRO A 22 -9.56 15.07 -0.77
N ARG A 23 -10.84 15.07 -0.36
CA ARG A 23 -11.75 16.19 -0.59
C ARG A 23 -11.34 17.46 0.14
N LEU A 24 -10.88 17.32 1.38
CA LEU A 24 -10.43 18.47 2.17
C LEU A 24 -9.10 19.00 1.62
N VAL A 25 -8.18 18.10 1.25
CA VAL A 25 -6.92 18.47 0.60
C VAL A 25 -7.19 19.21 -0.71
N ASP A 26 -8.04 18.69 -1.60
CA ASP A 26 -8.39 19.36 -2.85
C ASP A 26 -9.03 20.74 -2.61
N ALA A 27 -9.96 20.86 -1.65
CA ALA A 27 -10.57 22.14 -1.30
C ALA A 27 -9.55 23.17 -0.77
N LEU A 28 -8.57 22.73 0.03
CA LEU A 28 -7.51 23.58 0.56
C LEU A 28 -6.52 23.99 -0.54
N LEU A 29 -6.14 23.06 -1.43
CA LEU A 29 -5.29 23.36 -2.58
C LEU A 29 -5.95 24.30 -3.60
N ASN A 30 -7.27 24.24 -3.76
CA ASN A 30 -8.03 25.15 -4.63
C ASN A 30 -8.13 26.58 -4.09
N ARG A 31 -7.97 26.78 -2.78
CA ARG A 31 -8.13 28.09 -2.12
C ARG A 31 -6.82 28.65 -1.57
N GLY A 32 -5.77 27.83 -1.51
CA GLY A 32 -4.49 28.17 -0.90
C GLY A 32 -3.46 28.73 -1.90
N PRO A 33 -2.36 29.30 -1.39
CA PRO A 33 -1.23 29.72 -2.20
C PRO A 33 -0.51 28.50 -2.79
N ASP A 34 0.32 28.71 -3.80
CA ASP A 34 1.16 27.66 -4.38
C ASP A 34 2.02 26.97 -3.31
N LEU A 35 2.12 25.64 -3.34
CA LEU A 35 2.78 24.82 -2.31
C LEU A 35 4.25 25.17 -2.05
N GLY A 36 4.94 25.75 -3.03
CA GLY A 36 6.32 26.24 -2.85
C GLY A 36 6.43 27.48 -1.97
N SER A 37 5.36 28.26 -1.84
CA SER A 37 5.34 29.51 -1.06
C SER A 37 4.91 29.31 0.40
N THR A 38 4.23 28.20 0.71
CA THR A 38 3.66 27.92 2.04
C THR A 38 4.63 27.23 3.00
N GLY A 39 5.83 26.84 2.53
CA GLY A 39 6.76 26.04 3.33
C GLY A 39 6.18 24.69 3.73
N PHE A 40 5.24 24.15 2.94
CA PHE A 40 4.61 22.86 3.22
C PHE A 40 5.65 21.75 3.33
N ALA A 41 5.67 21.08 4.48
CA ALA A 41 6.39 19.84 4.70
C ALA A 41 5.41 18.68 4.81
N PHE A 42 5.77 17.53 4.23
CA PHE A 42 4.96 16.32 4.34
C PHE A 42 4.87 15.88 5.81
N PRO A 43 3.70 15.41 6.30
CA PRO A 43 3.57 14.93 7.66
C PRO A 43 4.50 13.75 7.97
N THR A 44 4.99 13.70 9.19
CA THR A 44 5.81 12.62 9.73
C THR A 44 4.95 11.41 10.12
N GLU A 45 5.58 10.26 10.35
CA GLU A 45 4.88 9.06 10.82
C GLU A 45 4.11 9.29 12.14
N SER A 46 4.63 10.16 13.02
CA SER A 46 3.97 10.51 14.29
C SER A 46 2.67 11.29 14.06
N ASP A 47 2.67 12.22 13.09
CA ASP A 47 1.48 13.01 12.76
C ASP A 47 0.35 12.09 12.25
N PHE A 48 0.70 11.08 11.44
CA PHE A 48 -0.25 10.06 11.00
C PHE A 48 -0.75 9.18 12.15
N ASP A 49 0.09 8.80 13.10
CA ASP A 49 -0.35 8.00 14.26
C ASP A 49 -1.35 8.75 15.13
N GLU A 50 -1.15 10.05 15.28
CA GLU A 50 -2.02 10.89 16.09
C GLU A 50 -3.38 11.09 15.42
N ILE A 51 -3.38 11.31 14.10
CA ILE A 51 -4.52 11.79 13.33
C ILE A 51 -5.26 10.66 12.58
N ALA A 52 -4.54 9.76 11.92
CA ALA A 52 -5.12 8.69 11.10
C ALA A 52 -5.51 7.46 11.94
N LYS A 53 -6.33 7.65 12.98
CA LYS A 53 -6.82 6.56 13.83
C LYS A 53 -8.03 5.86 13.20
N PRO A 54 -8.26 4.56 13.52
CA PRO A 54 -9.52 3.91 13.24
C PRO A 54 -10.65 4.64 13.96
N ARG A 55 -11.80 4.79 13.29
CA ARG A 55 -13.00 5.33 13.94
C ARG A 55 -13.57 4.29 14.91
N VAL A 56 -14.29 4.74 15.93
CA VAL A 56 -14.97 3.83 16.87
C VAL A 56 -15.92 2.91 16.09
N GLY A 57 -15.73 1.59 16.22
CA GLY A 57 -16.50 0.58 15.50
C GLY A 57 -16.13 0.39 14.01
N GLU A 58 -15.06 1.04 13.52
CA GLU A 58 -14.56 0.83 12.16
C GLU A 58 -13.91 -0.55 12.05
N ALA A 59 -14.44 -1.40 11.15
CA ALA A 59 -13.81 -2.67 10.84
C ALA A 59 -12.39 -2.46 10.26
N SER A 60 -11.48 -3.39 10.54
CA SER A 60 -10.07 -3.25 10.12
C SER A 60 -9.91 -3.01 8.62
N TYR A 61 -10.58 -3.79 7.77
CA TYR A 61 -10.56 -3.60 6.32
C TYR A 61 -11.02 -2.19 5.87
N HIS A 62 -12.01 -1.60 6.54
CA HIS A 62 -12.49 -0.25 6.22
C HIS A 62 -11.42 0.79 6.50
N PHE A 63 -10.76 0.68 7.66
CA PHE A 63 -9.64 1.55 8.02
C PHE A 63 -8.50 1.43 6.99
N LYS A 64 -8.06 0.20 6.70
CA LYS A 64 -6.95 -0.07 5.78
C LYS A 64 -7.18 0.54 4.40
N GLN A 65 -8.36 0.33 3.83
CA GLN A 65 -8.72 0.82 2.50
C GLN A 65 -8.84 2.35 2.45
N ARG A 66 -9.51 2.93 3.46
CA ARG A 66 -9.67 4.39 3.57
C ARG A 66 -8.31 5.06 3.56
N VAL A 67 -7.38 4.52 4.34
CA VAL A 67 -6.04 5.08 4.48
C VAL A 67 -5.19 4.82 3.25
N ALA A 68 -5.18 3.61 2.69
CA ALA A 68 -4.40 3.30 1.48
C ALA A 68 -4.81 4.17 0.29
N SER A 69 -6.11 4.18 -0.05
CA SER A 69 -6.64 4.94 -1.18
C SER A 69 -6.59 6.45 -0.93
N GLY A 70 -6.91 6.88 0.29
CA GLY A 70 -6.88 8.29 0.66
C GLY A 70 -5.47 8.87 0.57
N LEU A 71 -4.46 8.16 1.09
CA LEU A 71 -3.08 8.66 1.14
C LEU A 71 -2.46 8.77 -0.25
N LEU A 72 -2.65 7.75 -1.11
CA LEU A 72 -2.13 7.79 -2.48
C LEU A 72 -2.88 8.82 -3.34
N LEU A 73 -4.20 8.97 -3.17
CA LEU A 73 -4.95 10.02 -3.86
C LEU A 73 -4.54 11.43 -3.39
N VAL A 74 -4.30 11.61 -2.09
CA VAL A 74 -3.77 12.87 -1.55
C VAL A 74 -2.42 13.18 -2.16
N LEU A 75 -1.52 12.18 -2.25
CA LEU A 75 -0.23 12.37 -2.89
C LEU A 75 -0.36 12.79 -4.35
N GLU A 76 -1.23 12.12 -5.14
CA GLU A 76 -1.50 12.51 -6.53
C GLU A 76 -2.03 13.95 -6.65
N LEU A 77 -2.90 14.37 -5.72
CA LEU A 77 -3.42 15.75 -5.69
C LEU A 77 -2.32 16.77 -5.38
N LEU A 78 -1.43 16.45 -4.44
CA LEU A 78 -0.27 17.29 -4.14
C LEU A 78 0.67 17.38 -5.35
N GLU A 79 0.99 16.24 -5.98
CA GLU A 79 1.85 16.18 -7.18
C GLU A 79 1.28 17.01 -8.33
N LYS A 80 -0.04 16.95 -8.56
CA LYS A 80 -0.74 17.79 -9.55
C LYS A 80 -0.65 19.30 -9.26
N ARG A 81 -0.37 19.68 -8.02
CA ARG A 81 -0.16 21.08 -7.59
C ARG A 81 1.32 21.45 -7.45
N GLY A 82 2.21 20.67 -8.07
CA GLY A 82 3.63 20.98 -8.14
C GLY A 82 4.45 20.52 -6.94
N TYR A 83 3.84 19.84 -5.97
CA TYR A 83 4.61 19.15 -4.94
C TYR A 83 5.44 18.03 -5.56
N ARG A 84 6.71 17.93 -5.18
CA ARG A 84 7.56 16.80 -5.56
C ARG A 84 7.86 15.99 -4.32
N ALA A 85 7.24 14.81 -4.22
CA ALA A 85 7.56 13.90 -3.14
C ALA A 85 9.05 13.59 -3.14
N SER A 86 9.67 13.73 -1.98
CA SER A 86 11.03 13.31 -1.75
C SER A 86 11.08 11.83 -1.42
N ARG A 87 12.29 11.26 -1.45
CA ARG A 87 12.52 9.90 -0.95
C ARG A 87 12.05 9.75 0.50
N SER A 88 12.21 10.78 1.33
CA SER A 88 11.78 10.71 2.73
C SER A 88 10.26 10.52 2.81
N ASP A 89 9.51 11.29 2.03
CA ASP A 89 8.04 11.24 2.01
C ASP A 89 7.55 9.89 1.51
N ALA A 90 8.21 9.35 0.49
CA ALA A 90 7.90 8.02 -0.02
C ALA A 90 8.15 6.92 1.01
N LEU A 91 9.30 6.96 1.70
CA LEU A 91 9.61 6.01 2.76
C LEU A 91 8.62 6.13 3.93
N THR A 92 8.15 7.34 4.26
CA THR A 92 7.08 7.55 5.24
C THR A 92 5.81 6.82 4.83
N ILE A 93 5.33 7.02 3.60
CA ILE A 93 4.13 6.33 3.09
C ILE A 93 4.32 4.81 3.13
N MET A 94 5.45 4.29 2.65
CA MET A 94 5.69 2.84 2.62
C MET A 94 5.75 2.22 4.02
N ARG A 95 6.34 2.92 5.01
CA ARG A 95 6.34 2.48 6.41
C ARG A 95 4.94 2.45 6.98
N LEU A 96 4.12 3.45 6.70
CA LEU A 96 2.72 3.47 7.14
C LEU A 96 1.94 2.29 6.56
N PHE A 97 2.15 1.97 5.28
CA PHE A 97 1.54 0.81 4.64
C PHE A 97 1.97 -0.52 5.30
N ASP A 98 3.26 -0.68 5.61
CA ASP A 98 3.77 -1.87 6.31
C ASP A 98 3.23 -1.96 7.75
N LYS A 99 3.29 -0.84 8.49
CA LYS A 99 2.85 -0.69 9.88
C LYS A 99 1.37 -1.03 10.06
N TRP A 100 0.52 -0.52 9.17
CA TRP A 100 -0.91 -0.81 9.19
C TRP A 100 -1.28 -2.11 8.47
N GLN A 101 -0.28 -2.88 8.04
CA GLN A 101 -0.44 -4.18 7.37
C GLN A 101 -1.41 -4.09 6.18
N LEU A 102 -1.25 -3.04 5.36
CA LEU A 102 -2.16 -2.76 4.24
C LEU A 102 -2.05 -3.80 3.13
N PHE A 103 -0.88 -4.44 2.99
CA PHE A 103 -0.63 -5.51 2.01
C PHE A 103 -0.24 -6.85 2.65
N LYS A 104 -0.26 -6.95 3.98
CA LYS A 104 0.00 -8.20 4.70
C LYS A 104 -1.32 -8.81 5.12
N LYS A 105 -1.56 -10.08 4.78
CA LYS A 105 -2.65 -10.85 5.40
C LYS A 105 -2.43 -10.82 6.90
N SER A 106 -3.43 -10.37 7.65
CA SER A 106 -3.39 -10.57 9.09
C SER A 106 -3.44 -12.08 9.35
N SER A 107 -2.61 -12.58 10.26
CA SER A 107 -2.64 -13.99 10.68
C SER A 107 -3.99 -14.41 11.27
N ARG A 108 -4.90 -13.44 11.50
CA ARG A 108 -6.27 -13.66 11.97
C ARG A 108 -7.28 -13.99 10.87
N SER A 109 -6.96 -13.72 9.58
CA SER A 109 -7.88 -14.01 8.46
C SER A 109 -8.07 -15.51 8.18
N THR A 110 -7.15 -16.37 8.65
CA THR A 110 -7.31 -17.83 8.53
C THR A 110 -8.29 -18.41 9.55
N PHE A 111 -8.71 -17.64 10.54
CA PHE A 111 -9.79 -18.04 11.44
C PHE A 111 -11.07 -17.43 10.90
N VAL A 112 -11.68 -18.12 9.94
CA VAL A 112 -13.14 -18.09 9.88
C VAL A 112 -13.61 -18.57 11.24
N ASP A 113 -14.25 -17.67 12.00
CA ASP A 113 -15.08 -17.98 13.15
C ASP A 113 -16.35 -18.75 12.72
N ASP A 114 -16.31 -19.49 11.60
CA ASP A 114 -17.15 -20.64 11.38
C ASP A 114 -16.52 -21.79 12.18
N CYS A 115 -16.60 -21.68 13.51
CA CYS A 115 -16.58 -22.85 14.35
C CYS A 115 -17.81 -23.67 13.93
N PHE A 116 -17.66 -24.51 12.91
CA PHE A 116 -18.61 -25.55 12.63
C PHE A 116 -18.48 -26.52 13.80
N VAL A 117 -19.28 -26.28 14.84
CA VAL A 117 -19.48 -27.24 15.91
C VAL A 117 -20.14 -28.42 15.21
N ASN A 118 -19.39 -29.49 14.97
CA ASN A 118 -19.99 -30.69 14.42
C ASN A 118 -21.08 -31.19 15.39
N ALA A 119 -21.93 -32.12 14.95
CA ALA A 119 -23.02 -32.64 15.79
C ALA A 119 -22.57 -33.24 17.15
N ARG A 120 -21.25 -33.35 17.40
CA ARG A 120 -20.64 -33.86 18.63
C ARG A 120 -20.03 -32.76 19.52
N GLY A 121 -20.17 -31.48 19.19
CA GLY A 121 -19.59 -30.42 20.01
C GLY A 121 -18.08 -30.20 19.80
N ILE A 122 -17.48 -30.88 18.82
CA ILE A 122 -16.04 -30.81 18.58
C ILE A 122 -15.77 -29.78 17.49
N VAL A 123 -14.94 -28.79 17.81
CA VAL A 123 -14.35 -27.88 16.82
C VAL A 123 -13.28 -28.67 16.09
N GLU A 124 -13.63 -29.23 14.95
CA GLU A 124 -12.66 -29.90 14.09
C GLU A 124 -12.05 -28.85 13.17
N GLU A 125 -10.80 -28.47 13.46
CA GLU A 125 -10.03 -27.50 12.68
C GLU A 125 -9.63 -28.13 11.34
N LEU A 126 -10.59 -28.27 10.43
CA LEU A 126 -10.30 -28.60 9.04
C LEU A 126 -9.74 -27.34 8.37
N SER A 127 -8.43 -27.12 8.55
CA SER A 127 -7.67 -26.15 7.79
C SER A 127 -7.56 -26.61 6.33
N ILE A 128 -8.65 -26.53 5.57
CA ILE A 128 -8.59 -26.62 4.11
C ILE A 128 -7.98 -25.30 3.64
N PRO A 129 -6.78 -25.29 3.03
CA PRO A 129 -6.26 -24.07 2.43
C PRO A 129 -7.22 -23.68 1.30
N ARG A 130 -8.01 -22.63 1.48
CA ARG A 130 -8.73 -22.02 0.36
C ARG A 130 -7.65 -21.50 -0.59
N GLU A 131 -7.60 -22.02 -1.81
CA GLU A 131 -6.60 -21.63 -2.82
C GLU A 131 -6.63 -20.11 -3.00
N HIS A 132 -7.81 -19.50 -3.18
CA HIS A 132 -7.99 -18.05 -3.10
C HIS A 132 -9.39 -17.66 -2.60
N TRP A 133 -9.53 -16.49 -1.95
CA TRP A 133 -10.82 -16.00 -1.44
C TRP A 133 -11.84 -15.70 -2.55
N TYR A 134 -11.36 -15.50 -3.78
CA TYR A 134 -12.16 -15.17 -4.96
C TYR A 134 -12.56 -16.39 -5.80
N ASP A 135 -12.23 -17.61 -5.35
CA ASP A 135 -12.68 -18.86 -5.98
C ASP A 135 -14.03 -19.36 -5.40
N ASP A 136 -14.49 -18.75 -4.30
CA ASP A 136 -15.76 -19.04 -3.65
C ASP A 136 -16.94 -18.53 -4.53
N GLU A 137 -17.86 -19.43 -4.88
CA GLU A 137 -18.94 -19.12 -5.85
C GLU A 137 -19.79 -17.90 -5.44
N ASP A 138 -20.10 -17.77 -4.15
CA ASP A 138 -20.87 -16.63 -3.63
C ASP A 138 -20.08 -15.33 -3.76
N VAL A 139 -18.77 -15.39 -3.50
CA VAL A 139 -17.86 -14.26 -3.71
C VAL A 139 -17.81 -13.87 -5.19
N VAL A 140 -17.69 -14.83 -6.11
CA VAL A 140 -17.61 -14.59 -7.55
C VAL A 140 -18.85 -13.87 -8.05
N ILE A 141 -20.04 -14.34 -7.67
CA ILE A 141 -21.32 -13.75 -8.07
C ILE A 141 -21.38 -12.28 -7.64
N VAL A 142 -21.09 -12.01 -6.36
CA VAL A 142 -21.10 -10.65 -5.84
C VAL A 142 -20.01 -9.81 -6.52
N ALA A 143 -18.77 -10.28 -6.60
CA ALA A 143 -17.64 -9.53 -7.15
C ALA A 143 -17.84 -9.14 -8.63
N ARG A 144 -18.53 -9.95 -9.44
CA ARG A 144 -18.89 -9.59 -10.83
C ARG A 144 -19.91 -8.45 -10.91
N SER A 145 -20.80 -8.35 -9.91
CA SER A 145 -21.80 -7.30 -9.82
C SER A 145 -21.23 -5.96 -9.34
N LEU A 146 -20.15 -5.99 -8.56
CA LEU A 146 -19.52 -4.80 -8.01
C LEU A 146 -18.67 -4.11 -9.09
N LYS A 147 -19.02 -2.87 -9.42
CA LYS A 147 -18.28 -2.06 -10.40
C LYS A 147 -17.23 -1.21 -9.71
N MET A 148 -15.97 -1.35 -10.15
CA MET A 148 -14.86 -0.50 -9.70
C MET A 148 -14.88 0.83 -10.45
N ASN A 149 -15.19 0.76 -11.75
CA ASN A 149 -15.47 1.89 -12.61
C ASN A 149 -16.50 1.44 -13.67
N PRO A 150 -16.95 2.29 -14.61
CA PRO A 150 -17.95 1.91 -15.60
C PRO A 150 -17.57 0.68 -16.45
N SER A 151 -16.27 0.44 -16.65
CA SER A 151 -15.74 -0.57 -17.57
C SER A 151 -15.31 -1.86 -16.89
N LEU A 152 -15.03 -1.83 -15.57
CA LEU A 152 -14.34 -2.91 -14.87
C LEU A 152 -15.05 -3.29 -13.56
N SER A 153 -15.34 -4.57 -13.40
CA SER A 153 -15.84 -5.16 -12.16
C SER A 153 -14.73 -5.46 -11.17
N LEU A 154 -15.09 -5.68 -9.90
CA LEU A 154 -14.16 -6.13 -8.88
C LEU A 154 -13.55 -7.49 -9.23
N TYR A 155 -14.37 -8.42 -9.76
CA TYR A 155 -13.89 -9.75 -10.16
C TYR A 155 -12.78 -9.65 -11.23
N GLU A 156 -13.01 -8.87 -12.28
CA GLU A 156 -12.00 -8.65 -13.33
C GLU A 156 -10.74 -8.01 -12.76
N LEU A 157 -10.88 -6.97 -11.92
CA LEU A 157 -9.74 -6.29 -11.30
C LEU A 157 -8.85 -7.22 -10.47
N VAL A 158 -9.45 -8.11 -9.69
CA VAL A 158 -8.73 -9.07 -8.84
C VAL A 158 -7.87 -10.01 -9.69
N HIS A 159 -8.35 -10.40 -10.87
CA HIS A 159 -7.65 -11.33 -11.77
C HIS A 159 -6.60 -10.66 -12.66
N LEU A 160 -6.62 -9.33 -12.80
CA LEU A 160 -5.61 -8.63 -13.59
C LEU A 160 -4.21 -8.75 -12.97
N PRO A 161 -3.12 -8.66 -13.74
CA PRO A 161 -1.81 -8.32 -13.19
C PRO A 161 -1.86 -6.96 -12.48
N ALA A 162 -1.03 -6.76 -11.45
CA ALA A 162 -1.04 -5.52 -10.68
C ALA A 162 -0.62 -4.32 -11.54
N GLU A 163 0.29 -4.54 -12.49
CA GLU A 163 0.80 -3.56 -13.44
C GLU A 163 -0.30 -3.10 -14.40
N GLU A 164 -1.15 -4.03 -14.86
CA GLU A 164 -2.28 -3.70 -15.72
C GLU A 164 -3.37 -2.98 -14.93
N ALA A 165 -3.66 -3.42 -13.70
CA ALA A 165 -4.59 -2.74 -12.81
C ALA A 165 -4.22 -1.25 -12.58
N THR A 166 -2.92 -0.96 -12.37
CA THR A 166 -2.45 0.45 -12.19
C THR A 166 -2.63 1.33 -13.43
N ARG A 167 -2.81 0.75 -14.62
CA ARG A 167 -3.09 1.51 -15.85
C ARG A 167 -4.58 1.72 -16.07
N LEU A 168 -5.41 0.77 -15.63
CA LEU A 168 -6.84 0.76 -15.88
C LEU A 168 -7.67 1.46 -14.78
N ILE A 169 -7.14 1.54 -13.56
CA ILE A 169 -7.84 2.12 -12.41
C ILE A 169 -6.98 3.21 -11.75
N ALA A 170 -7.56 4.40 -11.57
CA ALA A 170 -6.95 5.49 -10.84
C ALA A 170 -7.15 5.36 -9.33
N CYS A 171 -6.29 5.98 -8.51
CA CYS A 171 -6.47 6.03 -7.04
C CYS A 171 -7.86 6.56 -6.63
N LYS A 172 -8.41 7.49 -7.42
CA LYS A 172 -9.76 8.04 -7.23
C LYS A 172 -10.85 6.98 -7.35
N ASP A 173 -10.76 6.08 -8.32
CA ASP A 173 -11.76 5.04 -8.54
C ASP A 173 -11.77 4.05 -7.36
N TYR A 174 -10.60 3.64 -6.87
CA TYR A 174 -10.49 2.87 -5.63
C TYR A 174 -11.13 3.60 -4.46
N HIS A 175 -10.82 4.88 -4.27
CA HIS A 175 -11.36 5.68 -3.18
C HIS A 175 -12.89 5.81 -3.23
N GLU A 176 -13.46 6.01 -4.43
CA GLU A 176 -14.91 6.10 -4.65
C GLU A 176 -15.61 4.76 -4.42
N PHE A 177 -15.04 3.67 -4.94
CA PHE A 177 -15.50 2.31 -4.68
C PHE A 177 -15.56 2.03 -3.17
N TRP A 178 -14.56 2.46 -2.40
CA TRP A 178 -14.57 2.30 -0.94
C TRP A 178 -15.62 3.12 -0.23
N ARG A 179 -15.76 4.37 -0.64
CA ARG A 179 -16.74 5.28 -0.04
C ARG A 179 -18.18 4.85 -0.29
N SER A 180 -18.45 4.09 -1.35
CA SER A 180 -19.77 3.53 -1.65
C SER A 180 -20.26 2.54 -0.58
N GLY A 181 -19.33 1.88 0.13
CA GLY A 181 -19.65 0.78 1.04
C GLY A 181 -19.97 -0.54 0.35
N ASP A 182 -19.82 -0.63 -0.98
CA ASP A 182 -20.18 -1.81 -1.78
C ASP A 182 -19.44 -3.08 -1.38
N LEU A 183 -18.24 -2.97 -0.81
CA LEU A 183 -17.50 -4.12 -0.28
C LEU A 183 -18.29 -4.88 0.81
N ARG A 184 -19.21 -4.21 1.53
CA ARG A 184 -20.07 -4.85 2.53
C ARG A 184 -21.01 -5.88 1.91
N LYS A 185 -21.21 -5.87 0.60
CA LYS A 185 -21.99 -6.87 -0.12
C LYS A 185 -21.25 -8.21 -0.21
N LEU A 186 -19.92 -8.23 -0.10
CA LEU A 186 -19.16 -9.48 -0.07
C LEU A 186 -19.45 -10.28 1.21
N PRO A 187 -19.33 -11.62 1.16
CA PRO A 187 -19.32 -12.48 2.35
C PRO A 187 -18.33 -11.98 3.40
N TYR A 188 -18.70 -12.06 4.68
CA TYR A 188 -17.94 -11.46 5.78
C TYR A 188 -16.46 -11.89 5.79
N GLY A 189 -16.20 -13.19 5.62
CA GLY A 189 -14.83 -13.74 5.60
C GLY A 189 -13.95 -13.24 4.45
N SER A 190 -14.55 -12.83 3.34
CA SER A 190 -13.81 -12.42 2.13
C SER A 190 -13.47 -10.92 2.11
N ARG A 191 -14.06 -10.11 2.99
CA ARG A 191 -13.90 -8.64 2.98
C ARG A 191 -12.47 -8.20 3.30
N GLU A 192 -11.86 -8.80 4.33
CA GLU A 192 -10.49 -8.46 4.75
C GLU A 192 -9.48 -8.87 3.68
N ASP A 193 -9.61 -10.09 3.16
CA ASP A 193 -8.74 -10.60 2.09
C ASP A 193 -8.86 -9.78 0.81
N CYS A 194 -10.09 -9.42 0.41
CA CYS A 194 -10.34 -8.52 -0.71
C CYS A 194 -9.69 -7.15 -0.47
N ALA A 195 -9.79 -6.61 0.76
CA ALA A 195 -9.22 -5.33 1.09
C ALA A 195 -7.70 -5.31 0.99
N VAL A 196 -7.03 -6.31 1.58
CA VAL A 196 -5.58 -6.46 1.50
C VAL A 196 -5.13 -6.63 0.05
N HIS A 197 -5.84 -7.47 -0.73
CA HIS A 197 -5.51 -7.71 -2.14
C HIS A 197 -5.60 -6.41 -2.96
N LEU A 198 -6.61 -5.58 -2.73
CA LEU A 198 -6.78 -4.34 -3.48
C LEU A 198 -5.84 -3.24 -3.03
N CYS A 199 -5.49 -3.18 -1.75
CA CYS A 199 -4.41 -2.33 -1.26
C CYS A 199 -3.07 -2.69 -1.90
N GLU A 200 -2.76 -3.98 -2.04
CA GLU A 200 -1.56 -4.45 -2.76
C GLU A 200 -1.55 -3.97 -4.21
N LYS A 201 -2.66 -4.15 -4.95
CA LYS A 201 -2.78 -3.69 -6.34
C LYS A 201 -2.67 -2.18 -6.49
N LEU A 202 -3.44 -1.44 -5.70
CA LEU A 202 -3.47 0.02 -5.69
C LEU A 202 -2.07 0.59 -5.47
N SER A 203 -1.33 0.06 -4.50
CA SER A 203 -0.02 0.59 -4.12
C SER A 203 1.13 0.09 -5.00
N ARG A 204 0.93 -0.96 -5.80
CA ARG A 204 1.95 -1.53 -6.70
C ARG A 204 2.72 -0.47 -7.49
N GLY A 205 1.99 0.40 -8.19
CA GLY A 205 2.58 1.40 -9.07
C GLY A 205 3.45 2.40 -8.30
N PHE A 206 3.01 2.80 -7.11
CA PHE A 206 3.77 3.65 -6.21
C PHE A 206 5.05 2.96 -5.71
N PHE A 207 4.94 1.75 -5.17
CA PHE A 207 6.09 1.01 -4.64
C PHE A 207 7.12 0.70 -5.73
N ARG A 208 6.67 0.33 -6.94
CA ARG A 208 7.56 0.04 -8.06
C ARG A 208 8.30 1.28 -8.54
N ARG A 209 7.59 2.41 -8.71
CA ARG A 209 8.19 3.70 -9.12
C ARG A 209 9.34 4.08 -8.19
N TRP A 210 9.11 4.03 -6.89
CA TRP A 210 10.13 4.39 -5.89
C TRP A 210 11.25 3.36 -5.75
N ALA A 211 10.96 2.07 -5.94
CA ALA A 211 11.98 1.04 -6.01
C ALA A 211 12.92 1.26 -7.20
N LEU A 212 12.37 1.61 -8.38
CA LEU A 212 13.15 1.92 -9.58
C LEU A 212 14.01 3.18 -9.40
N GLU A 213 13.49 4.24 -8.79
CA GLU A 213 14.30 5.43 -8.50
C GLU A 213 15.48 5.15 -7.55
N HIS A 214 15.40 4.09 -6.75
CA HIS A 214 16.45 3.70 -5.82
C HIS A 214 17.43 2.66 -6.40
N CYS A 215 16.95 1.78 -7.28
CA CYS A 215 17.77 0.82 -8.02
C CYS A 215 18.41 1.50 -9.23
N ARG A 216 19.72 1.73 -9.19
CA ARG A 216 20.49 2.24 -10.36
C ARG A 216 20.49 1.29 -11.56
N ASP A 217 20.11 0.04 -11.35
CA ASP A 217 19.98 -0.96 -12.39
C ASP A 217 18.49 -1.03 -12.76
N ASP A 218 18.16 -0.74 -14.02
CA ASP A 218 16.79 -0.57 -14.57
C ASP A 218 15.88 -1.82 -14.47
N ILE A 219 16.28 -2.84 -13.71
CA ILE A 219 15.62 -4.14 -13.66
C ILE A 219 15.16 -4.42 -12.24
N VAL A 220 14.00 -3.85 -11.88
CA VAL A 220 13.18 -4.36 -10.78
C VAL A 220 12.29 -5.46 -11.36
N PRO A 221 12.43 -6.73 -10.91
CA PRO A 221 11.60 -7.82 -11.40
C PRO A 221 10.11 -7.51 -11.22
N GLU A 222 9.30 -7.82 -12.22
CA GLU A 222 7.87 -7.50 -12.23
C GLU A 222 7.07 -8.35 -11.23
N ASN A 223 7.66 -9.43 -10.73
CA ASN A 223 7.02 -10.36 -9.80
C ASN A 223 7.24 -10.04 -8.31
N LEU A 224 7.92 -8.94 -7.98
CA LEU A 224 8.12 -8.54 -6.59
C LEU A 224 6.82 -8.00 -5.99
N ASN A 225 6.43 -8.49 -4.81
CA ASN A 225 5.31 -7.90 -4.05
C ASN A 225 5.71 -6.56 -3.39
N ASN A 226 4.76 -5.83 -2.80
CA ASN A 226 5.07 -4.51 -2.22
C ASN A 226 6.02 -4.60 -1.02
N GLU A 227 6.01 -5.69 -0.26
CA GLU A 227 6.99 -5.91 0.80
C GLU A 227 8.41 -6.05 0.25
N ASP A 228 8.58 -6.76 -0.86
CA ASP A 228 9.88 -6.92 -1.51
C ASP A 228 10.35 -5.60 -2.15
N LEU A 229 9.45 -4.86 -2.81
CA LEU A 229 9.74 -3.52 -3.35
C LEU A 229 10.12 -2.52 -2.25
N TRP A 230 9.44 -2.59 -1.11
CA TRP A 230 9.76 -1.79 0.07
C TRP A 230 11.17 -2.08 0.59
N ARG A 231 11.51 -3.37 0.73
CA ARG A 231 12.85 -3.79 1.16
C ARG A 231 13.95 -3.31 0.20
N VAL A 232 13.67 -3.26 -1.09
CA VAL A 232 14.58 -2.66 -2.08
C VAL A 232 14.83 -1.18 -1.75
N CYS A 233 13.78 -0.40 -1.46
CA CYS A 233 13.89 1.02 -1.11
C CYS A 233 14.68 1.30 0.18
N LEU A 234 14.65 0.35 1.13
CA LEU A 234 15.39 0.41 2.39
C LEU A 234 16.88 0.09 2.25
N GLY A 235 17.29 -0.64 1.20
CA GLY A 235 18.68 -1.04 1.02
C GLY A 235 19.63 0.15 0.88
N PRO A 236 20.93 -0.01 1.19
CA PRO A 236 21.93 1.01 0.87
C PRO A 236 21.89 1.30 -0.64
N ARG A 237 22.04 2.58 -1.03
CA ARG A 237 22.21 2.92 -2.45
C ARG A 237 23.44 2.18 -2.95
N VAL A 238 23.25 1.25 -3.89
CA VAL A 238 24.38 0.60 -4.56
C VAL A 238 24.99 1.64 -5.49
N VAL A 239 25.95 2.41 -4.98
CA VAL A 239 26.75 3.31 -5.79
C VAL A 239 27.77 2.45 -6.53
N LYS A 240 27.49 2.11 -7.79
CA LYS A 240 28.56 1.59 -8.65
C LYS A 240 29.66 2.67 -8.72
N PRO A 241 30.92 2.35 -8.41
CA PRO A 241 32.02 3.26 -8.67
C PRO A 241 31.98 3.61 -10.16
N LEU A 242 32.05 4.91 -10.48
CA LEU A 242 32.38 5.34 -11.84
C LEU A 242 33.72 4.67 -12.17
N ALA A 243 33.69 3.68 -13.05
CA ALA A 243 34.90 3.09 -13.57
C ALA A 243 35.68 4.22 -14.24
N GLN A 244 36.74 4.70 -13.59
CA GLN A 244 37.72 5.56 -14.22
C GLN A 244 38.29 4.76 -15.39
N SER A 245 37.92 5.16 -16.60
CA SER A 245 38.42 4.58 -17.84
C SER A 245 39.88 4.99 -18.01
N ASN A 246 40.78 4.32 -17.30
CA ASN A 246 42.20 4.34 -17.59
C ASN A 246 42.60 2.97 -18.13
N GLY A 247 42.82 2.92 -19.44
CA GLY A 247 43.88 2.12 -20.01
C GLY A 247 43.56 0.67 -20.41
N VAL A 248 43.46 0.48 -21.73
CA VAL A 248 44.12 -0.59 -22.51
C VAL A 248 43.74 -2.04 -22.18
N GLY A 249 42.87 -2.58 -23.03
CA GLY A 249 43.10 -3.84 -23.74
C GLY A 249 43.05 -5.14 -22.93
N LYS A 250 41.88 -5.79 -22.94
CA LYS A 250 41.72 -7.24 -23.21
C LYS A 250 40.23 -7.60 -23.25
N ARG A 251 39.78 -8.12 -24.40
CA ARG A 251 38.47 -8.79 -24.55
C ARG A 251 38.38 -9.94 -23.55
N LYS A 252 37.46 -9.85 -22.57
CA LYS A 252 36.98 -11.01 -21.81
C LYS A 252 35.50 -11.21 -22.08
N ARG A 253 35.15 -12.47 -22.36
CA ARG A 253 33.81 -12.96 -22.68
C ARG A 253 32.83 -12.61 -21.57
N ALA A 254 31.62 -12.21 -21.95
CA ALA A 254 30.51 -11.98 -21.06
C ALA A 254 30.13 -13.30 -20.35
N THR A 255 30.48 -13.41 -19.07
CA THR A 255 29.85 -14.36 -18.15
C THR A 255 28.58 -13.70 -17.60
N ASN A 256 27.44 -14.35 -17.80
CA ASN A 256 26.18 -14.00 -17.15
C ASN A 256 26.39 -13.97 -15.63
N VAL A 257 26.40 -12.78 -15.04
CA VAL A 257 26.38 -12.61 -13.58
C VAL A 257 24.94 -12.79 -13.13
N VAL A 258 24.61 -14.00 -12.70
CA VAL A 258 23.39 -14.26 -11.92
C VAL A 258 23.60 -13.64 -10.55
N ILE A 259 23.01 -12.48 -10.28
CA ILE A 259 22.97 -11.91 -8.93
C ILE A 259 22.00 -12.77 -8.12
N LYS A 260 22.55 -13.71 -7.35
CA LYS A 260 21.80 -14.46 -6.33
C LYS A 260 21.40 -13.49 -5.22
N TRP A 261 20.13 -13.11 -5.20
CA TRP A 261 19.53 -12.43 -4.06
C TRP A 261 19.20 -13.47 -2.98
N GLU A 262 20.01 -13.54 -1.93
CA GLU A 262 19.67 -14.32 -0.75
C GLU A 262 18.63 -13.56 0.08
N ARG A 263 17.45 -14.16 0.29
CA ARG A 263 16.44 -13.65 1.22
C ARG A 263 17.09 -13.52 2.61
N PRO A 264 17.00 -12.36 3.29
CA PRO A 264 17.51 -12.23 4.65
C PRO A 264 16.79 -13.22 5.58
N LYS A 265 17.56 -14.02 6.32
CA LYS A 265 17.01 -14.94 7.33
C LYS A 265 16.22 -14.14 8.37
N LYS A 266 14.96 -14.52 8.61
CA LYS A 266 14.12 -13.96 9.68
C LYS A 266 14.88 -14.04 11.01
N ARG A 267 15.25 -12.90 11.58
CA ARG A 267 15.78 -12.85 12.95
C ARG A 267 14.65 -13.21 13.90
N SER A 268 14.75 -14.36 14.56
CA SER A 268 13.88 -14.71 15.69
C SER A 268 14.14 -13.72 16.83
N MET A 269 13.16 -12.88 17.17
CA MET A 269 13.18 -12.13 18.42
C MET A 269 13.15 -13.12 19.57
N LYS A 270 14.25 -13.24 20.32
CA LYS A 270 14.25 -13.89 21.63
C LYS A 270 13.56 -12.94 22.61
N VAL A 271 12.38 -13.31 23.07
CA VAL A 271 11.71 -12.64 24.19
C VAL A 271 12.52 -12.90 25.46
N PRO A 272 12.93 -11.87 26.23
CA PRO A 272 13.62 -12.09 27.49
C PRO A 272 12.70 -12.81 28.48
N LYS A 273 13.20 -13.86 29.13
CA LYS A 273 12.56 -14.42 30.33
C LYS A 273 12.73 -13.40 31.45
N ILE A 274 11.61 -12.90 31.95
CA ILE A 274 11.56 -12.15 33.21
C ILE A 274 11.79 -13.18 34.31
N ILE A 275 12.82 -12.95 35.13
CA ILE A 275 13.13 -13.71 36.36
C ILE A 275 12.42 -13.02 37.51
#